data_AF-A0A949HPM7-F1
#
_entry.id   AF-A0A949HPM7-F1
#
_cell.length_a   1.000
_cell.length_b   1.000
_cell.length_c   1.000
_cell.angle_alpha   90.00
_cell.angle_beta   90.00
_cell.angle_gamma   90.00
#
_symmetry.space_group_name_H-M   'P 1'
#
loop_
_entity.id
_entity.type
_entity.pdbx_description
1 polymer ?
#
loop_
_entity_poly.entity_id
_entity_poly.type
_entity_poly.pdbx_seq_one_letter_code
_entity_poly.pdbx_strand_id
1 'polypeptide(L)'
;MAKRTSSLGMTLIEVLIATAMTMLIMLALAQGFKTTSQSISSGRARLTGSDQLRSISTLLRSDLQGLTVSTQVHPQSVKSPTGYFMAYDGPLTDSTAMLFNYVPTGVEIEDKLSASRWSDIDDLVMFTAKAADGQWFYGRVPLALMKIHSGATSVTFQDWLTDVTIASEYAEIVWFMRPLNEVGMLNNPDPQNSGGNYSYSPSSTPVNDVIPVVDLNGDNIPDPDGMPDRVALCRRVLLIRPDLDIALTKVSGLANDPQLTAAPMLVDSNQPDSFRYQMRFAYQRTDLSVRKQWDASNSRFVLKTNSLGDLQRPENRFAHFCLPAGGSSASLPILALTNEANSNGNYRTMTDLAMSGVNPTNDRGFLPAAFCRTNLVATGNSTYQPQFTQEEIVASNIVGFDIRGYDSSALQVYTPGVDGGWGTLGQDENNSNGADDVAEAAWPGSDDLIVGPSDPGYAAVLSGTTIVPASSGAFVDLSWGFRVVNQLKNATQSTYGLVPNNTSIWGSALSGYEPISGGIIDSMIRSGKFSTSFSIHQPTFDTFSDYYESDGNLQASGVSENGMVAYGATPVQSTSPDRGIDGIDNNNNGVIDEESERDTSPPYRYAMPAVQIKLRIQDQTAGTLQELSMVHSLQGN
;
A
#
# COMPACT_ATOMS: atom_id res chain seq x y z
N MET A 1 -14.32 -40.14 84.89
CA MET A 1 -13.36 -39.00 84.80
C MET A 1 -12.42 -39.29 83.64
N ALA A 2 -12.19 -38.29 82.77
CA ALA A 2 -11.84 -38.43 81.35
C ALA A 2 -10.52 -39.18 81.04
N LYS A 3 -10.57 -40.08 80.04
CA LYS A 3 -9.39 -40.65 79.37
C LYS A 3 -8.86 -39.58 78.40
N ARG A 4 -7.84 -38.84 78.82
CA ARG A 4 -7.09 -37.87 78.00
C ARG A 4 -6.50 -38.59 76.77
N THR A 5 -6.90 -38.16 75.58
CA THR A 5 -6.18 -38.46 74.34
C THR A 5 -4.84 -37.71 74.36
N SER A 6 -3.73 -38.43 74.34
CA SER A 6 -2.40 -37.83 74.18
C SER A 6 -2.25 -37.31 72.75
N SER A 7 -2.22 -35.99 72.57
CA SER A 7 -1.80 -35.35 71.32
C SER A 7 -0.29 -35.56 71.14
N LEU A 8 0.11 -36.33 70.14
CA LEU A 8 1.50 -36.42 69.69
C LEU A 8 1.92 -35.04 69.14
N GLY A 9 3.00 -34.46 69.66
CA GLY A 9 3.58 -33.23 69.12
C GLY A 9 4.32 -33.54 67.82
N MET A 10 4.02 -32.80 66.75
CA MET A 10 4.69 -32.95 65.45
C MET A 10 6.18 -32.63 65.56
N THR A 11 7.01 -33.42 64.89
CA THR A 11 8.44 -33.20 64.77
C THR A 11 8.73 -32.04 63.80
N LEU A 12 9.88 -31.38 63.97
CA LEU A 12 10.27 -30.23 63.15
C LEU A 12 10.38 -30.58 61.66
N ILE A 13 10.72 -31.84 61.34
CA ILE A 13 10.76 -32.36 59.97
C ILE A 13 9.36 -32.57 59.39
N GLU A 14 8.37 -33.02 60.17
CA GLU A 14 6.97 -33.12 59.72
C GLU A 14 6.36 -31.75 59.46
N VAL A 15 6.67 -30.74 60.28
CA VAL A 15 6.23 -29.35 60.04
C VAL A 15 6.91 -28.74 58.80
N LEU A 16 8.18 -29.04 58.57
CA LEU A 16 8.89 -28.63 57.34
C LEU A 16 8.33 -29.32 56.09
N ILE A 17 8.05 -30.62 56.14
CA ILE A 17 7.45 -31.36 55.03
C ILE A 17 6.02 -30.87 54.77
N ALA A 18 5.23 -30.64 55.82
CA ALA A 18 3.87 -30.13 55.70
C ALA A 18 3.84 -28.73 55.08
N THR A 19 4.73 -27.82 55.49
CA THR A 19 4.83 -26.48 54.88
C THR A 19 5.37 -26.50 53.46
N ALA A 20 6.32 -27.39 53.14
CA ALA A 20 6.78 -27.60 51.77
C ALA A 20 5.65 -28.14 50.86
N MET A 21 4.87 -29.11 51.33
CA MET A 21 3.74 -29.66 50.59
C MET A 21 2.63 -28.62 50.39
N THR A 22 2.30 -27.82 51.40
CA THR A 22 1.31 -26.74 51.21
C THR A 22 1.81 -25.68 50.24
N MET A 23 3.10 -25.33 50.25
CA MET A 23 3.69 -24.44 49.26
C MET A 23 3.62 -25.03 47.84
N LEU A 24 3.90 -26.32 47.66
CA LEU A 24 3.78 -26.99 46.36
C LEU A 24 2.33 -27.03 45.85
N ILE A 25 1.35 -27.28 46.73
CA ILE A 25 -0.08 -27.27 46.36
C ILE A 25 -0.52 -25.85 45.98
N MET A 26 -0.11 -24.83 46.74
CA MET A 26 -0.40 -23.43 46.39
C MET A 26 0.25 -23.04 45.07
N LEU A 27 1.47 -23.51 44.78
CA LEU A 27 2.15 -23.31 43.51
C LEU A 27 1.38 -23.97 42.35
N ALA A 28 0.93 -25.21 42.52
CA ALA A 28 0.15 -25.92 41.51
C ALA A 28 -1.21 -25.23 41.24
N LEU A 29 -1.91 -24.77 42.28
CA LEU A 29 -3.15 -24.00 42.13
C LEU A 29 -2.90 -22.67 41.42
N ALA A 30 -1.84 -21.95 41.78
CA ALA A 30 -1.47 -20.70 41.13
C ALA A 30 -1.17 -20.90 39.63
N GLN A 31 -0.48 -21.97 39.26
CA GLN A 31 -0.24 -22.33 37.86
C GLN A 31 -1.53 -22.72 37.12
N GLY A 32 -2.43 -23.45 37.77
CA GLY A 32 -3.75 -23.78 37.22
C GLY A 32 -4.60 -22.53 36.93
N PHE A 33 -4.62 -21.58 37.87
CA PHE A 33 -5.29 -20.29 37.67
C PHE A 33 -4.62 -19.45 36.59
N LYS A 34 -3.29 -19.40 36.54
CA LYS A 34 -2.55 -18.69 35.49
C LYS A 34 -2.92 -19.23 34.11
N THR A 35 -2.88 -20.54 33.91
CA THR A 35 -3.17 -21.19 32.63
C THR A 35 -4.62 -20.98 32.20
N THR A 36 -5.56 -21.11 33.15
CA THR A 36 -6.99 -20.86 32.89
C THR A 36 -7.24 -19.39 32.53
N SER A 37 -6.63 -18.45 33.26
CA SER A 37 -6.74 -17.02 33.01
C SER A 37 -6.15 -16.63 31.66
N GLN A 38 -4.95 -17.13 31.33
CA GLN A 38 -4.32 -16.94 30.02
C GLN A 38 -5.17 -17.50 28.88
N SER A 39 -5.78 -18.67 29.07
CA SER A 39 -6.69 -19.27 28.08
C SER A 39 -7.95 -18.42 27.87
N ILE A 40 -8.54 -17.89 28.95
CA ILE A 40 -9.69 -16.97 28.87
C ILE A 40 -9.31 -15.67 28.18
N SER A 41 -8.16 -15.09 28.53
CA SER A 41 -7.64 -13.87 27.91
C SER A 41 -7.40 -14.05 26.42
N SER A 42 -6.72 -15.14 26.04
CA SER A 42 -6.46 -15.48 24.62
C SER A 42 -7.74 -15.78 23.86
N GLY A 43 -8.71 -16.45 24.49
CA GLY A 43 -10.04 -16.68 23.92
C GLY A 43 -10.77 -15.38 23.63
N ARG A 44 -10.74 -14.40 24.55
CA ARG A 44 -11.31 -13.06 24.33
C ARG A 44 -10.58 -12.30 23.24
N ALA A 45 -9.25 -12.27 23.25
CA ALA A 45 -8.43 -11.62 22.22
C ALA A 45 -8.77 -12.13 20.82
N ARG A 46 -8.90 -13.47 20.68
CA ARG A 46 -9.31 -14.10 19.41
C ARG A 46 -10.72 -13.71 18.98
N LEU A 47 -11.68 -13.63 19.90
CA LEU A 47 -13.04 -13.22 19.55
C LEU A 47 -13.07 -11.75 19.10
N THR A 48 -12.44 -10.86 19.86
CA THR A 48 -12.35 -9.43 19.52
C THR A 48 -11.65 -9.22 18.17
N GLY A 49 -10.52 -9.88 17.94
CA GLY A 49 -9.80 -9.79 16.67
C GLY A 49 -10.64 -10.26 15.47
N SER A 50 -11.42 -11.32 15.65
CA SER A 50 -12.28 -11.86 14.59
C SER A 50 -13.46 -10.94 14.29
N ASP A 51 -14.06 -10.33 15.31
CA ASP A 51 -15.13 -9.36 15.13
C ASP A 51 -14.62 -8.08 14.46
N GLN A 52 -13.41 -7.63 14.81
CA GLN A 52 -12.76 -6.50 14.17
C GLN A 52 -12.44 -6.77 12.69
N LEU A 53 -11.84 -7.93 12.36
CA LEU A 53 -11.59 -8.33 10.97
C LEU A 53 -12.87 -8.43 10.14
N ARG A 54 -13.94 -8.98 10.72
CA ARG A 54 -15.26 -9.05 10.04
C ARG A 54 -15.84 -7.67 9.80
N SER A 55 -15.71 -6.75 10.75
CA SER A 55 -16.18 -5.37 10.60
C SER A 55 -15.44 -4.65 9.48
N ILE A 56 -14.10 -4.72 9.48
CA ILE A 56 -13.24 -4.14 8.42
C ILE A 56 -13.59 -4.75 7.06
N SER A 57 -13.66 -6.08 6.98
CA SER A 57 -13.98 -6.78 5.74
C SER A 57 -15.38 -6.43 5.20
N THR A 58 -16.35 -6.25 6.08
CA THR A 58 -17.72 -5.84 5.68
C THR A 58 -17.71 -4.41 5.16
N LEU A 59 -17.00 -3.50 5.82
CA LEU A 59 -16.88 -2.11 5.37
C LEU A 59 -16.16 -2.01 4.03
N LEU A 60 -15.02 -2.70 3.89
CA LEU A 60 -14.24 -2.70 2.65
C LEU A 60 -15.01 -3.34 1.49
N ARG A 61 -15.72 -4.45 1.73
CA ARG A 61 -16.64 -5.04 0.73
C ARG A 61 -17.73 -4.06 0.33
N SER A 62 -18.32 -3.34 1.28
CA SER A 62 -19.35 -2.34 1.00
C SER A 62 -18.82 -1.21 0.13
N ASP A 63 -17.58 -0.75 0.38
CA ASP A 63 -16.96 0.28 -0.46
C ASP A 63 -16.69 -0.24 -1.88
N LEU A 64 -16.11 -1.45 -2.01
CA LEU A 64 -15.83 -2.06 -3.31
C LEU A 64 -17.10 -2.41 -4.10
N GLN A 65 -18.19 -2.80 -3.44
CA GLN A 65 -19.48 -3.00 -4.10
C GLN A 65 -20.04 -1.70 -4.71
N GLY A 66 -19.65 -0.55 -4.15
CA GLY A 66 -19.99 0.76 -4.69
C GLY A 66 -19.12 1.21 -5.86
N LEU A 67 -18.18 0.39 -6.34
CA LEU A 67 -17.24 0.76 -7.40
C LEU A 67 -17.96 1.33 -8.63
N THR A 68 -17.56 2.54 -9.04
CA THR A 68 -18.20 3.27 -10.16
C THR A 68 -17.70 2.83 -11.53
N VAL A 69 -16.58 2.12 -11.57
CA VAL A 69 -15.82 1.78 -12.76
C VAL A 69 -15.84 0.27 -13.01
N SER A 70 -15.85 -0.16 -14.27
CA SER A 70 -15.60 -1.57 -14.63
C SER A 70 -14.15 -1.73 -15.07
N THR A 71 -13.45 -2.76 -14.57
CA THR A 71 -12.07 -3.06 -14.96
C THR A 71 -11.97 -3.92 -16.22
N GLN A 72 -13.10 -4.37 -16.79
CA GLN A 72 -13.11 -5.16 -18.03
C GLN A 72 -12.68 -4.35 -19.26
N VAL A 73 -13.11 -3.08 -19.31
CA VAL A 73 -12.78 -2.17 -20.41
C VAL A 73 -11.59 -1.34 -19.98
N HIS A 74 -10.44 -1.64 -20.60
CA HIS A 74 -9.15 -1.11 -20.19
C HIS A 74 -8.23 -0.98 -21.42
N PRO A 75 -7.68 0.21 -21.73
CA PRO A 75 -7.92 1.48 -21.04
C PRO A 75 -9.38 1.96 -21.17
N GLN A 76 -9.76 2.86 -20.27
CA GLN A 76 -11.09 3.47 -20.26
C GLN A 76 -11.20 4.58 -21.29
N SER A 77 -12.38 4.70 -21.91
CA SER A 77 -12.63 5.87 -22.75
C SER A 77 -13.00 7.10 -21.92
N VAL A 78 -12.36 8.22 -22.21
CA VAL A 78 -12.64 9.56 -21.66
C VAL A 78 -14.09 9.99 -21.93
N LYS A 79 -14.72 9.44 -22.96
CA LYS A 79 -16.12 9.73 -23.29
C LYS A 79 -17.10 9.18 -22.23
N SER A 80 -16.66 8.25 -21.40
CA SER A 80 -17.46 7.60 -20.37
C SER A 80 -16.94 7.96 -18.98
N PRO A 81 -17.48 9.00 -18.29
CA PRO A 81 -16.93 9.52 -17.04
C PRO A 81 -17.26 8.62 -15.84
N THR A 82 -16.58 7.48 -15.73
CA THR A 82 -16.83 6.44 -14.70
C THR A 82 -15.88 6.50 -13.50
N GLY A 83 -15.03 7.52 -13.40
CA GLY A 83 -14.01 7.62 -12.35
C GLY A 83 -12.84 6.65 -12.57
N TYR A 84 -12.35 6.00 -11.52
CA TYR A 84 -11.18 5.10 -11.62
C TYR A 84 -11.15 4.00 -10.54
N PHE A 85 -10.32 2.99 -10.80
CA PHE A 85 -9.85 2.00 -9.84
C PHE A 85 -8.34 1.85 -10.00
N MET A 86 -7.63 1.88 -8.89
CA MET A 86 -6.19 1.73 -8.82
C MET A 86 -5.83 0.83 -7.63
N ALA A 87 -5.03 -0.20 -7.88
CA ALA A 87 -4.35 -0.97 -6.85
C ALA A 87 -2.85 -0.77 -7.04
N TYR A 88 -2.18 -0.22 -6.04
CA TYR A 88 -0.73 -0.12 -6.00
C TYR A 88 -0.21 -1.15 -5.01
N ASP A 89 0.83 -1.83 -5.46
CA ASP A 89 1.52 -2.87 -4.71
C ASP A 89 2.92 -2.34 -4.33
N GLY A 90 3.16 -2.33 -3.02
CA GLY A 90 4.36 -1.77 -2.42
C GLY A 90 5.60 -2.64 -2.62
N PRO A 91 6.80 -2.13 -2.32
CA PRO A 91 8.01 -2.92 -2.41
C PRO A 91 8.08 -4.08 -1.41
N LEU A 92 7.35 -4.09 -0.30
CA LEU A 92 7.34 -5.24 0.60
C LEU A 92 6.52 -6.38 0.00
N THR A 93 6.63 -7.55 0.64
CA THR A 93 5.90 -8.77 0.32
C THR A 93 5.86 -9.63 1.57
N ASP A 94 5.04 -10.68 1.55
CA ASP A 94 5.05 -11.75 2.54
C ASP A 94 6.44 -12.39 2.76
N SER A 95 7.33 -12.33 1.77
CA SER A 95 8.68 -12.89 1.85
C SER A 95 9.72 -11.91 2.39
N THR A 96 9.46 -10.60 2.34
CA THR A 96 10.50 -9.59 2.57
C THR A 96 11.02 -9.60 4.01
N ALA A 97 10.15 -9.84 4.99
CA ALA A 97 10.54 -10.03 6.39
C ALA A 97 11.49 -11.23 6.56
N MET A 98 11.19 -12.34 5.89
CA MET A 98 12.01 -13.56 5.95
C MET A 98 13.35 -13.38 5.25
N LEU A 99 13.39 -12.65 4.12
CA LEU A 99 14.62 -12.37 3.37
C LEU A 99 15.56 -11.42 4.13
N PHE A 100 15.01 -10.41 4.80
CA PHE A 100 15.82 -9.49 5.59
C PHE A 100 16.47 -10.18 6.79
N ASN A 101 15.71 -11.08 7.45
CA ASN A 101 16.22 -11.93 8.50
C ASN A 101 16.71 -13.29 7.96
N TYR A 102 17.18 -13.35 6.71
CA TYR A 102 17.74 -14.57 6.10
C TYR A 102 19.02 -14.97 6.84
N VAL A 103 18.79 -15.67 7.94
CA VAL A 103 19.65 -16.51 8.78
C VAL A 103 21.06 -15.97 9.00
N PRO A 104 21.30 -15.19 10.07
CA PRO A 104 22.57 -15.32 10.77
C PRO A 104 22.70 -16.80 11.14
N THR A 105 23.74 -17.47 10.64
CA THR A 105 24.07 -18.85 11.02
C THR A 105 24.15 -18.96 12.54
N GLY A 106 23.14 -19.57 13.18
CA GLY A 106 23.10 -19.76 14.64
C GLY A 106 21.81 -19.32 15.35
N VAL A 107 20.82 -18.77 14.65
CA VAL A 107 19.50 -18.43 15.23
C VAL A 107 18.58 -19.66 15.20
N GLU A 108 17.84 -19.90 16.29
CA GLU A 108 16.88 -21.01 16.43
C GLU A 108 15.77 -20.93 15.37
N ILE A 109 15.17 -22.07 15.00
CA ILE A 109 14.12 -22.15 13.95
C ILE A 109 12.90 -21.31 14.34
N GLU A 110 12.59 -21.25 15.64
CA GLU A 110 11.45 -20.52 16.21
C GLU A 110 11.57 -19.01 15.98
N ASP A 111 12.78 -18.46 16.15
CA ASP A 111 13.08 -17.05 15.88
C ASP A 111 13.02 -16.72 14.39
N LYS A 112 13.30 -17.68 13.49
CA LYS A 112 13.14 -17.52 12.04
C LYS A 112 11.68 -17.50 11.61
N LEU A 113 10.83 -18.29 12.27
CA LEU A 113 9.38 -18.32 12.02
C LEU A 113 8.68 -17.05 12.52
N SER A 114 9.28 -16.33 13.47
CA SER A 114 8.74 -15.05 13.94
C SER A 114 8.55 -14.03 12.80
N ALA A 115 9.43 -14.06 11.78
CA ALA A 115 9.35 -13.23 10.57
C ALA A 115 8.08 -13.47 9.73
N SER A 116 7.45 -14.64 9.83
CA SER A 116 6.18 -14.95 9.14
C SER A 116 4.98 -14.25 9.76
N ARG A 117 5.12 -13.64 10.95
CA ARG A 117 4.09 -12.84 11.61
C ARG A 117 3.62 -11.67 10.75
N TRP A 118 4.55 -11.04 10.04
CA TRP A 118 4.29 -9.91 9.17
C TRP A 118 3.81 -10.40 7.79
N SER A 119 2.83 -9.69 7.24
CA SER A 119 2.45 -9.81 5.83
C SER A 119 3.01 -8.61 5.07
N ASP A 120 2.56 -8.43 3.83
CA ASP A 120 2.61 -7.12 3.18
C ASP A 120 1.94 -6.02 4.03
N ILE A 121 2.55 -4.85 4.05
CA ILE A 121 2.10 -3.68 4.83
C ILE A 121 2.12 -2.38 4.02
N ASP A 122 2.59 -2.37 2.77
CA ASP A 122 2.74 -1.13 2.00
C ASP A 122 1.88 -1.05 0.72
N ASP A 123 0.88 -1.93 0.64
CA ASP A 123 -0.17 -1.87 -0.37
C ASP A 123 -1.20 -0.77 -0.13
N LEU A 124 -1.80 -0.32 -1.23
CA LEU A 124 -2.93 0.59 -1.20
C LEU A 124 -3.88 0.38 -2.37
N VAL A 125 -5.16 0.63 -2.12
CA VAL A 125 -6.21 0.62 -3.14
C VAL A 125 -7.01 1.90 -3.09
N MET A 126 -7.22 2.48 -4.26
CA MET A 126 -7.87 3.76 -4.46
C MET A 126 -8.92 3.63 -5.56
N PHE A 127 -10.12 4.12 -5.31
CA PHE A 127 -11.18 4.01 -6.30
C PHE A 127 -12.29 5.02 -6.05
N THR A 128 -13.08 5.26 -7.08
CA THR A 128 -14.32 6.03 -6.98
C THR A 128 -15.48 5.09 -6.70
N ALA A 129 -16.26 5.41 -5.67
CA ALA A 129 -17.43 4.65 -5.25
C ALA A 129 -18.69 5.52 -5.21
N LYS A 130 -19.83 4.90 -5.50
CA LYS A 130 -21.18 5.41 -5.28
C LYS A 130 -21.73 4.74 -4.02
N ALA A 131 -22.30 5.54 -3.12
CA ALA A 131 -23.01 5.05 -1.96
C ALA A 131 -24.23 4.22 -2.39
N ALA A 132 -24.64 3.26 -1.56
CA ALA A 132 -25.87 2.52 -1.78
C ALA A 132 -27.08 3.47 -1.81
N ASP A 133 -28.14 3.09 -2.52
CA ASP A 133 -29.32 3.95 -2.68
C ASP A 133 -29.91 4.34 -1.31
N GLY A 134 -30.08 5.65 -1.09
CA GLY A 134 -30.56 6.21 0.17
C GLY A 134 -29.49 6.40 1.26
N GLN A 135 -28.23 6.02 0.98
CA GLN A 135 -27.07 6.29 1.83
C GLN A 135 -26.19 7.38 1.21
N TRP A 136 -25.35 7.98 2.05
CA TRP A 136 -24.45 9.06 1.67
C TRP A 136 -23.09 8.85 2.32
N PHE A 137 -22.03 9.22 1.59
CA PHE A 137 -20.73 9.43 2.21
C PHE A 137 -20.74 10.76 2.95
N TYR A 138 -20.07 10.81 4.10
CA TYR A 138 -19.93 12.01 4.90
C TYR A 138 -18.46 12.39 5.03
N GLY A 139 -18.22 13.69 5.09
CA GLY A 139 -16.91 14.28 5.26
C GLY A 139 -17.06 15.65 5.90
N ARG A 140 -15.95 16.29 6.21
CA ARG A 140 -15.92 17.61 6.82
C ARG A 140 -15.06 18.57 6.03
N VAL A 141 -15.49 19.82 6.05
CA VAL A 141 -14.80 20.95 5.42
C VAL A 141 -14.88 22.17 6.35
N PRO A 142 -13.95 23.12 6.28
CA PRO A 142 -14.08 24.36 7.01
C PRO A 142 -15.36 25.12 6.63
N LEU A 143 -16.06 25.67 7.62
CA LEU A 143 -17.27 26.49 7.44
C LEU A 143 -17.01 27.66 6.49
N ALA A 144 -15.80 28.22 6.52
CA ALA A 144 -15.39 29.29 5.63
C ALA A 144 -15.54 28.92 4.14
N LEU A 145 -15.22 27.67 3.76
CA LEU A 145 -15.38 27.20 2.38
C LEU A 145 -16.85 27.21 1.95
N MET A 146 -17.76 26.78 2.84
CA MET A 146 -19.20 26.82 2.57
C MET A 146 -19.74 28.24 2.46
N LYS A 147 -19.26 29.16 3.32
CA LYS A 147 -19.61 30.57 3.23
C LYS A 147 -19.13 31.19 1.92
N ILE A 148 -17.89 30.95 1.51
CA ILE A 148 -17.34 31.45 0.24
C ILE A 148 -18.15 30.92 -0.94
N HIS A 149 -18.45 29.61 -0.95
CA HIS A 149 -19.27 29.00 -1.99
C HIS A 149 -20.67 29.63 -2.08
N SER A 150 -21.30 29.96 -0.94
CA SER A 150 -22.59 30.68 -0.89
C SER A 150 -22.53 32.17 -1.29
N GLY A 151 -21.36 32.69 -1.67
CA GLY A 151 -21.16 34.09 -2.07
C GLY A 151 -20.94 35.05 -0.92
N ALA A 152 -20.51 34.57 0.27
CA ALA A 152 -20.20 35.45 1.38
C ALA A 152 -19.06 36.43 1.04
N THR A 153 -19.26 37.72 1.34
CA THR A 153 -18.28 38.78 1.08
C THR A 153 -17.18 38.87 2.14
N SER A 154 -17.35 38.20 3.28
CA SER A 154 -16.36 38.11 4.35
C SER A 154 -16.45 36.78 5.08
N VAL A 155 -15.28 36.27 5.49
CA VAL A 155 -15.16 35.08 6.36
C VAL A 155 -14.23 35.41 7.52
N THR A 156 -14.58 34.94 8.71
CA THR A 156 -13.82 35.20 9.94
C THR A 156 -12.79 34.10 10.18
N PHE A 157 -11.81 34.37 11.05
CA PHE A 157 -10.83 33.35 11.45
C PHE A 157 -11.50 32.13 12.10
N GLN A 158 -12.56 32.34 12.90
CA GLN A 158 -13.32 31.26 13.52
C GLN A 158 -14.02 30.36 12.48
N ASP A 159 -14.42 30.90 11.34
CA ASP A 159 -15.04 30.10 10.26
C ASP A 159 -14.05 29.11 9.64
N TRP A 160 -12.75 29.39 9.68
CA TRP A 160 -11.72 28.48 9.19
C TRP A 160 -11.34 27.40 10.20
N LEU A 161 -11.56 27.65 11.49
CA LEU A 161 -11.35 26.67 12.57
C LEU A 161 -12.55 25.75 12.77
N THR A 162 -13.73 26.16 12.30
CA THR A 162 -14.96 25.43 12.52
C THR A 162 -15.22 24.50 11.34
N ASP A 163 -15.14 23.19 11.56
CA ASP A 163 -15.47 22.20 10.53
C ASP A 163 -16.99 21.94 10.50
N VAL A 164 -17.54 21.82 9.28
CA VAL A 164 -18.93 21.43 9.03
C VAL A 164 -18.99 20.14 8.26
N THR A 165 -19.99 19.32 8.56
CA THR A 165 -20.23 18.07 7.86
C THR A 165 -20.94 18.33 6.53
N ILE A 166 -20.43 17.73 5.47
CA ILE A 166 -21.01 17.69 4.14
C ILE A 166 -21.20 16.23 3.72
N ALA A 167 -22.04 16.02 2.71
CA ALA A 167 -22.36 14.70 2.20
C ALA A 167 -22.26 14.65 0.67
N SER A 168 -21.99 13.46 0.12
CA SER A 168 -22.07 13.18 -1.31
C SER A 168 -22.50 11.74 -1.57
N GLU A 169 -23.19 11.50 -2.67
CA GLU A 169 -23.47 10.15 -3.17
C GLU A 169 -22.21 9.48 -3.71
N TYR A 170 -21.22 10.27 -4.16
CA TYR A 170 -19.99 9.78 -4.75
C TYR A 170 -18.79 10.20 -3.91
N ALA A 171 -17.84 9.29 -3.73
CA ALA A 171 -16.58 9.55 -3.06
C ALA A 171 -15.41 8.85 -3.76
N GLU A 172 -14.24 9.44 -3.64
CA GLU A 172 -12.95 8.80 -3.86
C GLU A 172 -12.50 8.20 -2.53
N ILE A 173 -12.35 6.89 -2.48
CA ILE A 173 -12.02 6.12 -1.28
C ILE A 173 -10.63 5.53 -1.43
N VAL A 174 -9.85 5.62 -0.36
CA VAL A 174 -8.45 5.17 -0.32
C VAL A 174 -8.23 4.34 0.93
N TRP A 175 -7.77 3.10 0.75
CA TRP A 175 -7.36 2.19 1.82
C TRP A 175 -5.86 1.97 1.74
N PHE A 176 -5.17 2.10 2.86
CA PHE A 176 -3.71 2.02 2.95
C PHE A 176 -3.28 1.79 4.38
N MET A 177 -2.07 1.26 4.59
CA MET A 177 -1.46 1.14 5.90
C MET A 177 -0.51 2.30 6.21
N ARG A 178 -0.35 2.62 7.51
CA ARG A 178 0.62 3.62 8.00
C ARG A 178 1.29 3.21 9.29
N PRO A 179 2.62 3.32 9.39
CA PRO A 179 3.30 3.18 10.68
C PRO A 179 2.84 4.29 11.64
N LEU A 180 2.63 3.92 12.90
CA LEU A 180 2.26 4.81 14.00
C LEU A 180 3.46 4.96 14.94
N ASN A 181 3.69 6.17 15.43
CA ASN A 181 4.71 6.51 16.44
C ASN A 181 4.61 5.66 17.73
N GLU A 182 5.62 5.74 18.60
CA GLU A 182 5.68 5.00 19.88
C GLU A 182 4.45 5.21 20.78
N VAL A 183 3.76 6.34 20.65
CA VAL A 183 2.55 6.69 21.41
C VAL A 183 1.26 6.22 20.69
N GLY A 184 1.38 5.60 19.51
CA GLY A 184 0.26 5.14 18.69
C GLY A 184 -0.42 6.25 17.90
N MET A 185 0.28 7.35 17.62
CA MET A 185 -0.21 8.47 16.82
C MET A 185 0.52 8.52 15.47
N LEU A 186 -0.08 9.15 14.46
CA LEU A 186 0.65 9.51 13.24
C LEU A 186 1.78 10.49 13.58
N ASN A 187 2.96 10.29 12.98
CA ASN A 187 4.08 11.22 13.12
C ASN A 187 3.68 12.58 12.58
N ASN A 188 3.90 13.65 13.37
CA ASN A 188 3.69 15.02 12.91
C ASN A 188 4.83 15.43 11.97
N PRO A 189 4.63 15.48 10.65
CA PRO A 189 5.71 15.65 9.69
C PRO A 189 5.97 17.11 9.38
N ASP A 190 5.60 18.06 10.26
CA ASP A 190 5.67 19.46 9.88
C ASP A 190 7.08 20.03 10.11
N PRO A 191 7.78 20.51 9.06
CA PRO A 191 8.95 21.35 9.25
C PRO A 191 8.47 22.69 9.81
N GLN A 192 8.34 22.75 11.13
CA GLN A 192 8.38 24.03 11.81
C GLN A 192 9.79 24.60 11.58
N ASN A 193 9.86 25.79 10.98
CA ASN A 193 11.08 26.58 11.09
C ASN A 193 11.38 26.78 12.59
N SER A 194 12.64 27.00 12.98
CA SER A 194 13.07 27.10 14.39
C SER A 194 12.34 28.15 15.25
N GLY A 195 11.45 28.97 14.66
CA GLY A 195 10.53 29.89 15.33
C GLY A 195 9.07 29.42 15.47
N GLY A 196 8.75 28.13 15.25
CA GLY A 196 7.40 27.58 15.43
C GLY A 196 6.38 27.91 14.33
N ASN A 197 6.83 28.51 13.22
CA ASN A 197 6.03 28.81 12.03
C ASN A 197 6.21 27.72 10.97
N TYR A 198 5.12 27.36 10.29
CA TYR A 198 5.16 26.42 9.16
C TYR A 198 6.08 26.90 8.05
N SER A 199 6.87 25.99 7.50
CA SER A 199 7.68 26.31 6.34
C SER A 199 6.84 26.31 5.07
N TYR A 200 6.58 27.51 4.55
CA TYR A 200 6.13 27.73 3.17
C TYR A 200 7.28 27.68 2.17
N SER A 201 8.51 27.44 2.65
CA SER A 201 9.68 27.45 1.79
C SER A 201 9.65 26.23 0.88
N PRO A 202 9.71 26.44 -0.45
CA PRO A 202 9.91 25.34 -1.38
C PRO A 202 11.23 24.58 -1.14
N SER A 203 12.16 25.18 -0.40
CA SER A 203 13.47 24.64 -0.03
C SER A 203 13.51 23.95 1.34
N SER A 204 12.37 23.82 2.03
CA SER A 204 12.35 23.11 3.30
C SER A 204 12.41 21.61 3.04
N THR A 205 13.49 20.97 3.51
CA THR A 205 13.58 19.51 3.55
C THR A 205 12.37 18.98 4.31
N PRO A 206 11.52 18.14 3.70
CA PRO A 206 10.39 17.53 4.39
C PRO A 206 10.87 16.84 5.67
N VAL A 207 10.08 16.91 6.75
CA VAL A 207 10.36 16.05 7.90
C VAL A 207 10.08 14.63 7.45
N ASN A 208 11.11 13.80 7.49
CA ASN A 208 10.96 12.37 7.28
C ASN A 208 9.93 11.87 8.28
N ASP A 209 8.84 11.30 7.79
CA ASP A 209 8.02 10.44 8.63
C ASP A 209 8.97 9.36 9.18
N VAL A 210 9.14 9.30 10.50
CA VAL A 210 10.10 8.37 11.11
C VAL A 210 9.35 7.09 11.41
N ILE A 211 9.64 6.01 10.69
CA ILE A 211 9.13 4.68 11.08
C ILE A 211 9.70 4.38 12.46
N PRO A 212 8.86 4.33 13.51
CA PRO A 212 9.31 3.89 14.81
C PRO A 212 9.60 2.39 14.68
N VAL A 213 10.85 2.05 14.94
CA VAL A 213 11.26 0.67 15.18
C VAL A 213 11.21 0.53 16.68
N VAL A 214 10.34 -0.34 17.17
CA VAL A 214 10.14 -0.57 18.59
C VAL A 214 11.04 -1.70 19.04
N ASP A 215 11.20 -1.66 20.33
CA ASP A 215 11.88 -2.51 21.27
C ASP A 215 10.81 -3.40 21.93
N LEU A 216 10.71 -4.66 21.50
CA LEU A 216 9.71 -5.64 21.94
C LEU A 216 9.86 -5.95 23.43
N ASN A 217 11.01 -5.65 24.02
CA ASN A 217 11.33 -5.99 25.39
C ASN A 217 11.13 -4.81 26.38
N GLY A 218 10.97 -3.58 25.88
CA GLY A 218 10.74 -2.37 26.67
C GLY A 218 12.00 -1.75 27.32
N ASP A 219 13.20 -2.09 26.85
CA ASP A 219 14.50 -1.52 27.28
C ASP A 219 14.90 -0.17 26.61
N ASN A 220 14.09 0.33 25.69
CA ASN A 220 14.30 1.43 24.75
C ASN A 220 15.42 1.21 23.72
N ILE A 221 15.72 -0.04 23.33
CA ILE A 221 16.65 -0.43 22.27
C ILE A 221 15.88 -1.00 21.07
N PRO A 222 15.84 -0.32 19.91
CA PRO A 222 15.10 -0.79 18.74
C PRO A 222 15.45 -2.24 18.37
N ASP A 223 14.43 -3.05 18.08
CA ASP A 223 14.63 -4.44 17.71
C ASP A 223 15.34 -4.58 16.36
N PRO A 224 16.12 -5.66 16.16
CA PRO A 224 16.85 -5.87 14.91
C PRO A 224 15.99 -6.28 13.69
N ASP A 225 14.66 -6.43 13.82
CA ASP A 225 13.82 -7.04 12.78
C ASP A 225 13.51 -6.13 11.57
N GLY A 226 13.66 -4.82 11.73
CA GLY A 226 13.52 -3.82 10.66
C GLY A 226 12.09 -3.50 10.25
N MET A 227 11.08 -4.16 10.81
CA MET A 227 9.66 -3.93 10.52
C MET A 227 9.06 -2.87 11.46
N PRO A 228 8.01 -2.13 11.05
CA PRO A 228 7.30 -1.26 11.97
C PRO A 228 6.44 -2.08 12.95
N ASP A 229 6.52 -1.78 14.25
CA ASP A 229 5.78 -2.54 15.28
C ASP A 229 4.33 -2.12 15.47
N ARG A 230 4.02 -0.88 15.09
CA ARG A 230 2.66 -0.35 15.14
C ARG A 230 2.30 0.16 13.77
N VAL A 231 1.32 -0.48 13.15
CA VAL A 231 0.78 -0.06 11.87
C VAL A 231 -0.73 0.04 11.98
N ALA A 232 -1.26 1.13 11.46
CA ALA A 232 -2.68 1.35 11.33
C ALA A 232 -3.15 1.07 9.91
N LEU A 233 -4.30 0.41 9.79
CA LEU A 233 -5.09 0.45 8.58
C LEU A 233 -5.89 1.75 8.56
N CYS A 234 -5.66 2.54 7.53
CA CYS A 234 -6.30 3.81 7.29
C CYS A 234 -7.32 3.68 6.15
N ARG A 235 -8.45 4.37 6.31
CA ARG A 235 -9.48 4.55 5.29
C ARG A 235 -9.78 6.03 5.14
N ARG A 236 -9.54 6.58 3.96
CA ARG A 236 -9.90 7.95 3.63
C ARG A 236 -11.08 8.00 2.68
N VAL A 237 -11.99 8.92 2.94
CA VAL A 237 -13.13 9.23 2.06
C VAL A 237 -13.06 10.69 1.65
N LEU A 238 -12.93 10.92 0.35
CA LEU A 238 -12.90 12.25 -0.25
C LEU A 238 -14.15 12.43 -1.09
N LEU A 239 -15.02 13.33 -0.68
CA LEU A 239 -16.31 13.53 -1.33
C LEU A 239 -16.15 14.18 -2.70
N ILE A 240 -16.81 13.60 -3.70
CA ILE A 240 -16.85 14.12 -5.07
C ILE A 240 -18.02 15.10 -5.14
N ARG A 241 -17.71 16.40 -5.16
CA ARG A 241 -18.68 17.50 -5.12
C ARG A 241 -18.29 18.59 -6.14
N PRO A 242 -18.48 18.35 -7.44
CA PRO A 242 -18.13 19.33 -8.48
C PRO A 242 -18.95 20.62 -8.37
N ASP A 243 -20.08 20.59 -7.66
CA ASP A 243 -20.88 21.77 -7.35
C ASP A 243 -20.22 22.70 -6.32
N LEU A 244 -19.38 22.17 -5.42
CA LEU A 244 -18.66 22.95 -4.40
C LEU A 244 -17.34 23.54 -4.93
N ASP A 245 -17.28 23.88 -6.21
CA ASP A 245 -16.11 24.50 -6.79
C ASP A 245 -15.83 25.86 -6.12
N ILE A 246 -14.67 25.97 -5.46
CA ILE A 246 -14.28 27.15 -4.68
C ILE A 246 -12.99 27.74 -5.25
N ALA A 247 -13.13 28.85 -5.96
CA ALA A 247 -11.97 29.67 -6.33
C ALA A 247 -11.55 30.55 -5.13
N LEU A 248 -10.53 30.12 -4.39
CA LEU A 248 -9.94 30.91 -3.31
C LEU A 248 -9.21 32.14 -3.88
N THR A 249 -9.95 33.22 -4.04
CA THR A 249 -9.42 34.54 -4.42
C THR A 249 -8.97 35.24 -3.14
N LYS A 250 -7.81 34.81 -2.61
CA LYS A 250 -7.07 35.41 -1.46
C LYS A 250 -7.97 36.25 -0.53
N VAL A 251 -8.50 35.63 0.53
CA VAL A 251 -9.35 36.34 1.47
C VAL A 251 -8.55 37.43 2.18
N SER A 252 -8.81 38.70 1.85
CA SER A 252 -8.14 39.84 2.48
C SER A 252 -8.52 39.90 3.97
N GLY A 253 -7.52 39.89 4.86
CA GLY A 253 -7.72 40.13 6.29
C GLY A 253 -7.62 38.91 7.20
N LEU A 254 -7.31 37.72 6.67
CA LEU A 254 -6.96 36.55 7.47
C LEU A 254 -5.44 36.34 7.50
N ALA A 255 -4.92 35.65 8.52
CA ALA A 255 -3.54 35.19 8.51
C ALA A 255 -3.29 34.42 7.21
N ASN A 256 -2.24 34.79 6.45
CA ASN A 256 -1.85 34.12 5.20
C ASN A 256 -1.24 32.75 5.52
N ASP A 257 -2.04 31.85 6.11
CA ASP A 257 -1.65 30.51 6.47
C ASP A 257 -2.27 29.51 5.47
N PRO A 258 -1.50 29.02 4.48
CA PRO A 258 -1.93 27.98 3.56
C PRO A 258 -2.48 26.71 4.23
N GLN A 259 -2.04 26.35 5.43
CA GLN A 259 -2.65 25.24 6.17
C GLN A 259 -4.05 25.61 6.66
N LEU A 260 -4.29 26.84 7.10
CA LEU A 260 -5.63 27.31 7.45
C LEU A 260 -6.57 27.34 6.23
N THR A 261 -6.06 27.82 5.10
CA THR A 261 -6.86 28.12 3.89
C THR A 261 -6.99 26.97 2.91
N ALA A 262 -6.46 25.77 3.24
CA ALA A 262 -6.45 24.61 2.36
C ALA A 262 -5.79 24.89 0.98
N ALA A 263 -4.85 25.85 0.94
CA ALA A 263 -4.26 26.30 -0.31
C ALA A 263 -3.12 25.37 -0.77
N PRO A 264 -2.97 25.12 -2.09
CA PRO A 264 -1.80 24.44 -2.60
C PRO A 264 -0.51 25.19 -2.24
N MET A 265 0.57 24.46 -1.95
CA MET A 265 1.88 25.05 -1.70
C MET A 265 2.46 25.66 -2.99
N LEU A 266 3.33 26.65 -2.81
CA LEU A 266 4.21 27.11 -3.88
C LEU A 266 5.17 25.99 -4.25
N VAL A 267 5.50 25.91 -5.54
CA VAL A 267 6.39 24.88 -6.08
C VAL A 267 7.70 25.54 -6.51
N ASP A 268 8.82 24.85 -6.29
CA ASP A 268 10.15 25.26 -6.77
C ASP A 268 10.72 24.19 -7.68
N SER A 269 10.99 24.60 -8.92
CA SER A 269 11.56 23.75 -9.96
C SER A 269 12.94 23.20 -9.62
N ASN A 270 13.67 23.82 -8.67
CA ASN A 270 14.97 23.32 -8.20
C ASN A 270 14.85 22.32 -7.03
N GLN A 271 13.64 22.11 -6.52
CA GLN A 271 13.34 21.22 -5.39
C GLN A 271 12.18 20.30 -5.78
N PRO A 272 12.46 19.15 -6.43
CA PRO A 272 11.43 18.22 -6.89
C PRO A 272 10.47 17.75 -5.79
N ASP A 273 10.93 17.66 -4.54
CA ASP A 273 10.10 17.26 -3.39
C ASP A 273 8.97 18.26 -3.07
N SER A 274 9.09 19.53 -3.49
CA SER A 274 8.01 20.53 -3.31
C SER A 274 6.73 20.17 -4.07
N PHE A 275 6.86 19.36 -5.13
CA PHE A 275 5.74 18.86 -5.92
C PHE A 275 5.00 17.72 -5.22
N ARG A 276 5.74 16.81 -4.57
CA ARG A 276 5.20 15.67 -3.81
C ARG A 276 4.19 16.13 -2.77
N TYR A 277 4.52 17.21 -2.06
CA TYR A 277 3.72 17.70 -0.94
C TYR A 277 2.79 18.87 -1.28
N GLN A 278 2.73 19.27 -2.55
CA GLN A 278 2.04 20.51 -2.97
C GLN A 278 0.58 20.58 -2.49
N MET A 279 -0.12 19.45 -2.51
CA MET A 279 -1.55 19.36 -2.21
C MET A 279 -1.87 19.00 -0.75
N ARG A 280 -0.85 18.81 0.11
CA ARG A 280 -1.04 18.28 1.47
C ARG A 280 -2.04 19.08 2.30
N PHE A 281 -1.99 20.42 2.26
CA PHE A 281 -2.86 21.27 3.09
C PHE A 281 -4.33 21.18 2.69
N ALA A 282 -4.61 20.99 1.40
CA ALA A 282 -5.98 20.79 0.94
C ALA A 282 -6.57 19.51 1.52
N TYR A 283 -5.80 18.41 1.44
CA TYR A 283 -6.20 17.13 2.00
C TYR A 283 -6.26 17.17 3.55
N GLN A 284 -5.32 17.83 4.21
CA GLN A 284 -5.31 17.96 5.66
C GLN A 284 -6.57 18.65 6.23
N ARG A 285 -7.10 19.66 5.53
CA ARG A 285 -8.27 20.44 6.01
C ARG A 285 -9.60 19.95 5.49
N THR A 286 -9.64 19.31 4.32
CA THR A 286 -10.88 18.99 3.63
C THR A 286 -10.98 17.53 3.26
N ASP A 287 -12.18 16.96 3.44
CA ASP A 287 -12.54 15.64 2.90
C ASP A 287 -13.17 15.78 1.51
N LEU A 288 -12.65 16.66 0.68
CA LEU A 288 -13.12 16.86 -0.69
C LEU A 288 -12.12 16.21 -1.66
N SER A 289 -12.62 15.56 -2.69
CA SER A 289 -11.79 15.18 -3.83
C SER A 289 -11.51 16.44 -4.63
N VAL A 290 -10.24 16.81 -4.71
CA VAL A 290 -9.78 18.09 -5.23
C VAL A 290 -8.60 17.93 -6.18
N ARG A 291 -8.53 18.82 -7.16
CA ARG A 291 -7.39 18.97 -8.06
C ARG A 291 -6.85 20.39 -8.03
N LYS A 292 -5.62 20.52 -8.51
CA LYS A 292 -5.03 21.81 -8.85
C LYS A 292 -5.41 22.18 -10.29
N GLN A 293 -5.78 23.43 -10.50
CA GLN A 293 -5.93 24.01 -11.84
C GLN A 293 -5.00 25.20 -11.97
N TRP A 294 -4.31 25.32 -13.11
CA TRP A 294 -3.52 26.51 -13.41
C TRP A 294 -4.44 27.67 -13.78
N ASP A 295 -4.40 28.74 -12.98
CA ASP A 295 -5.06 30.01 -13.28
C ASP A 295 -4.07 30.92 -14.00
N ALA A 296 -4.14 30.91 -15.33
CA ALA A 296 -3.26 31.70 -16.20
C ALA A 296 -3.39 33.22 -15.99
N SER A 297 -4.54 33.71 -15.50
CA SER A 297 -4.77 35.14 -15.30
C SER A 297 -3.98 35.69 -14.12
N ASN A 298 -3.74 34.83 -13.11
CA ASN A 298 -3.07 35.20 -11.87
C ASN A 298 -1.75 34.42 -11.65
N SER A 299 -1.30 33.67 -12.64
CA SER A 299 -0.08 32.83 -12.63
C SER A 299 0.08 32.01 -11.36
N ARG A 300 -0.99 31.28 -10.96
CA ARG A 300 -1.00 30.50 -9.73
C ARG A 300 -1.85 29.24 -9.87
N PHE A 301 -1.59 28.25 -9.02
CA PHE A 301 -2.51 27.12 -8.86
C PHE A 301 -3.70 27.51 -7.99
N VAL A 302 -4.89 27.11 -8.42
CA VAL A 302 -6.14 27.22 -7.65
C VAL A 302 -6.69 25.83 -7.37
N LEU A 303 -7.37 25.68 -6.24
CA LEU A 303 -8.05 24.45 -5.87
C LEU A 303 -9.38 24.35 -6.61
N LYS A 304 -9.69 23.17 -7.13
CA LYS A 304 -10.97 22.83 -7.78
C LYS A 304 -11.48 21.50 -7.25
N THR A 305 -12.78 21.34 -7.11
CA THR A 305 -13.37 20.05 -6.73
C THR A 305 -13.52 19.15 -7.95
N ASN A 306 -13.30 17.86 -7.76
CA ASN A 306 -13.36 16.88 -8.82
C ASN A 306 -14.79 16.43 -9.16
N SER A 307 -14.97 16.06 -10.43
CA SER A 307 -16.04 15.21 -10.93
C SER A 307 -15.51 13.81 -11.25
N LEU A 308 -16.40 12.85 -11.54
CA LEU A 308 -15.99 11.52 -12.00
C LEU A 308 -15.17 11.57 -13.31
N GLY A 309 -15.51 12.49 -14.21
CA GLY A 309 -14.75 12.68 -15.45
C GLY A 309 -13.35 13.26 -15.21
N ASP A 310 -13.22 14.19 -14.25
CA ASP A 310 -11.91 14.74 -13.88
C ASP A 310 -10.98 13.68 -13.29
N LEU A 311 -11.53 12.74 -12.51
CA LEU A 311 -10.79 11.67 -11.83
C LEU A 311 -10.34 10.53 -12.75
N GLN A 312 -10.81 10.49 -14.01
CA GLN A 312 -10.26 9.57 -15.01
C GLN A 312 -8.78 9.87 -15.31
N ARG A 313 -8.37 11.13 -15.11
CA ARG A 313 -7.00 11.58 -15.30
C ARG A 313 -6.19 11.33 -14.02
N PRO A 314 -5.08 10.57 -14.09
CA PRO A 314 -4.28 10.27 -12.91
C PRO A 314 -3.78 11.51 -12.15
N GLU A 315 -3.47 12.62 -12.81
CA GLU A 315 -2.97 13.84 -12.16
C GLU A 315 -3.97 14.54 -11.22
N ASN A 316 -5.27 14.24 -11.37
CA ASN A 316 -6.33 14.85 -10.57
C ASN A 316 -6.70 14.02 -9.34
N ARG A 317 -6.15 12.81 -9.23
CA ARG A 317 -6.49 11.85 -8.17
C ARG A 317 -5.74 12.18 -6.88
N PHE A 318 -6.25 11.63 -5.78
CA PHE A 318 -5.64 11.78 -4.47
C PHE A 318 -4.16 11.37 -4.48
N ALA A 319 -3.33 12.19 -3.85
CA ALA A 319 -1.88 11.98 -3.68
C ALA A 319 -1.08 11.74 -4.98
N HIS A 320 -1.59 12.11 -6.16
CA HIS A 320 -0.83 12.03 -7.40
C HIS A 320 -0.10 13.33 -7.72
N PHE A 321 1.09 13.20 -8.31
CA PHE A 321 1.90 14.33 -8.75
C PHE A 321 2.80 13.94 -9.94
N CYS A 322 3.32 14.94 -10.63
CA CYS A 322 4.29 14.76 -11.72
C CYS A 322 5.66 15.22 -11.23
N LEU A 323 6.71 14.45 -11.53
CA LEU A 323 8.09 14.85 -11.25
C LEU A 323 8.60 15.76 -12.36
N PRO A 324 9.09 16.98 -12.07
CA PRO A 324 9.62 17.84 -13.10
C PRO A 324 10.93 17.28 -13.68
N ALA A 325 11.10 17.47 -14.99
CA ALA A 325 12.35 17.32 -15.72
C ALA A 325 12.83 18.68 -16.27
N GLY A 326 14.09 18.76 -16.69
CA GLY A 326 14.63 19.96 -17.32
C GLY A 326 13.84 20.38 -18.57
N GLY A 327 13.71 21.69 -18.81
CA GLY A 327 13.14 22.21 -20.07
C GLY A 327 11.60 22.24 -20.18
N SER A 328 10.89 22.48 -19.07
CA SER A 328 9.40 22.49 -19.00
C SER A 328 8.72 21.12 -19.16
N SER A 329 9.49 20.09 -18.86
CA SER A 329 9.15 18.67 -18.96
C SER A 329 8.70 18.12 -17.60
N ALA A 330 7.89 17.07 -17.55
CA ALA A 330 7.62 16.33 -16.31
C ALA A 330 7.22 14.88 -16.60
N SER A 331 7.32 14.00 -15.62
CA SER A 331 6.86 12.61 -15.71
C SER A 331 5.34 12.51 -15.83
N LEU A 332 4.85 11.35 -16.27
CA LEU A 332 3.45 10.97 -16.06
C LEU A 332 3.14 10.93 -14.56
N PRO A 333 1.85 11.05 -14.18
CA PRO A 333 1.50 11.14 -12.77
C PRO A 333 1.86 9.87 -12.00
N ILE A 334 2.66 10.04 -10.97
CA ILE A 334 3.05 9.01 -10.01
C ILE A 334 2.39 9.25 -8.67
N LEU A 335 2.34 8.20 -7.85
CA LEU A 335 1.82 8.29 -6.50
C LEU A 335 2.88 8.88 -5.57
N ALA A 336 2.48 9.85 -4.76
CA ALA A 336 3.32 10.39 -3.70
C ALA A 336 3.45 9.35 -2.59
N LEU A 337 4.66 8.81 -2.46
CA LEU A 337 5.02 7.87 -1.41
C LEU A 337 6.14 8.47 -0.58
N THR A 338 6.38 7.89 0.58
CA THR A 338 7.34 8.44 1.52
C THR A 338 8.79 8.18 1.08
N ASN A 339 9.72 8.83 1.78
CA ASN A 339 11.15 8.52 1.70
C ASN A 339 11.67 8.13 3.10
N GLU A 340 10.88 7.38 3.87
CA GLU A 340 11.22 7.09 5.26
C GLU A 340 12.44 6.16 5.31
N ALA A 341 13.59 6.70 5.68
CA ALA A 341 14.64 5.92 6.30
C ALA A 341 14.23 5.72 7.76
N ASN A 342 14.18 4.48 8.24
CA ASN A 342 14.16 4.28 9.68
C ASN A 342 15.47 4.87 10.27
N SER A 343 15.44 5.30 11.53
CA SER A 343 16.59 5.92 12.22
C SER A 343 17.87 5.06 12.23
N ASN A 344 17.77 3.77 11.92
CA ASN A 344 18.83 2.76 11.91
C ASN A 344 19.14 2.17 10.50
N GLY A 345 18.48 2.60 9.42
CA GLY A 345 18.62 2.07 8.05
C GLY A 345 17.95 0.72 7.71
N ASN A 346 17.35 -0.02 8.65
CA ASN A 346 16.87 -1.40 8.38
C ASN A 346 15.70 -1.48 7.38
N TYR A 347 14.63 -0.70 7.57
CA TYR A 347 13.47 -0.70 6.66
C TYR A 347 13.84 -0.30 5.21
N ARG A 348 14.76 0.66 5.07
CA ARG A 348 15.32 1.05 3.77
C ARG A 348 16.07 -0.12 3.11
N THR A 349 16.83 -0.86 3.92
CA THR A 349 17.56 -2.04 3.44
C THR A 349 16.59 -3.17 3.05
N MET A 350 15.46 -3.34 3.75
CA MET A 350 14.39 -4.28 3.39
C MET A 350 13.74 -3.95 2.06
N THR A 351 13.33 -2.69 1.88
CA THR A 351 12.74 -2.23 0.63
C THR A 351 13.76 -2.32 -0.52
N ASP A 352 15.03 -1.94 -0.30
CA ASP A 352 16.10 -2.14 -1.28
C ASP A 352 16.35 -3.62 -1.62
N LEU A 353 16.17 -4.55 -0.66
CA LEU A 353 16.32 -5.98 -0.87
C LEU A 353 15.17 -6.55 -1.71
N ALA A 354 13.97 -6.00 -1.58
CA ALA A 354 12.79 -6.44 -2.32
C ALA A 354 12.71 -5.82 -3.72
N MET A 355 13.18 -4.58 -3.89
CA MET A 355 13.22 -3.88 -5.17
C MET A 355 14.37 -4.39 -6.05
N SER A 356 14.05 -4.97 -7.21
CA SER A 356 14.97 -5.69 -8.12
C SER A 356 15.98 -4.77 -8.85
N GLY A 357 16.85 -4.07 -8.13
CA GLY A 357 17.91 -3.21 -8.68
C GLY A 357 17.44 -1.83 -9.18
N VAL A 358 16.14 -1.55 -9.11
CA VAL A 358 15.57 -0.21 -9.29
C VAL A 358 15.15 0.28 -7.91
N ASN A 359 16.03 1.04 -7.27
CA ASN A 359 15.88 1.46 -5.88
C ASN A 359 15.68 2.99 -5.85
N PRO A 360 14.43 3.47 -5.99
CA PRO A 360 14.12 4.89 -5.89
C PRO A 360 14.71 5.49 -4.62
N THR A 361 15.39 6.63 -4.73
CA THR A 361 15.82 7.35 -3.54
C THR A 361 14.65 7.93 -2.77
N ASN A 362 13.50 8.19 -3.43
CA ASN A 362 12.25 8.70 -2.86
C ASN A 362 11.05 7.94 -3.46
N ASP A 363 9.84 8.18 -2.94
CA ASP A 363 8.59 7.62 -3.47
C ASP A 363 8.54 6.08 -3.44
N ARG A 364 8.91 5.53 -2.28
CA ARG A 364 8.86 4.09 -1.97
C ARG A 364 8.20 3.86 -0.60
N GLY A 365 7.47 2.76 -0.45
CA GLY A 365 6.81 2.40 0.79
C GLY A 365 5.43 3.06 0.93
N PHE A 366 5.21 3.76 2.04
CA PHE A 366 3.86 4.17 2.46
C PHE A 366 3.39 5.50 1.87
N LEU A 367 2.07 5.73 1.89
CA LEU A 367 1.50 7.05 1.67
C LEU A 367 1.95 8.05 2.77
N PRO A 368 2.35 9.30 2.49
CA PRO A 368 2.77 10.23 3.54
C PRO A 368 1.69 10.57 4.57
N ALA A 369 2.05 10.64 5.86
CA ALA A 369 1.12 11.08 6.91
C ALA A 369 0.70 12.54 6.70
N ALA A 370 1.52 13.32 6.00
CA ALA A 370 1.19 14.68 5.60
C ALA A 370 -0.13 14.79 4.83
N PHE A 371 -0.60 13.71 4.20
CA PHE A 371 -1.91 13.74 3.57
C PHE A 371 -3.05 13.58 4.57
N CYS A 372 -2.90 12.87 5.69
CA CYS A 372 -3.98 12.63 6.66
C CYS A 372 -4.55 13.93 7.26
N ARG A 373 -5.80 13.87 7.71
CA ARG A 373 -6.54 15.03 8.20
C ARG A 373 -5.94 15.57 9.49
N THR A 374 -5.82 16.89 9.54
CA THR A 374 -5.41 17.62 10.74
C THR A 374 -6.46 18.63 11.15
N ASN A 375 -6.49 18.91 12.44
CA ASN A 375 -7.20 20.05 13.00
C ASN A 375 -6.21 21.02 13.63
N LEU A 376 -6.56 22.30 13.64
CA LEU A 376 -5.76 23.35 14.26
C LEU A 376 -6.16 23.49 15.73
N VAL A 377 -5.25 23.13 16.63
CA VAL A 377 -5.46 23.17 18.09
C VAL A 377 -4.74 24.38 18.67
N ALA A 378 -5.42 25.13 19.54
CA ALA A 378 -4.84 26.29 20.20
C ALA A 378 -3.75 25.86 21.22
N THR A 379 -2.57 26.47 21.13
CA THR A 379 -1.42 26.20 22.02
C THR A 379 -1.02 27.40 22.89
N GLY A 380 -1.70 28.55 22.72
CA GLY A 380 -1.46 29.78 23.48
C GLY A 380 -2.38 30.92 23.01
N ASN A 381 -2.08 32.16 23.42
CA ASN A 381 -2.83 33.35 22.96
C ASN A 381 -2.58 33.59 21.46
N SER A 382 -3.52 33.14 20.63
CA SER A 382 -3.52 33.29 19.16
C SER A 382 -2.48 32.44 18.40
N THR A 383 -1.96 31.38 19.01
CA THR A 383 -1.10 30.38 18.35
C THR A 383 -1.86 29.07 18.18
N TYR A 384 -1.83 28.51 16.96
CA TYR A 384 -2.44 27.24 16.62
C TYR A 384 -1.39 26.30 16.05
N GLN A 385 -1.52 25.01 16.34
CA GLN A 385 -0.67 23.95 15.83
C GLN A 385 -1.51 22.85 15.21
N PRO A 386 -1.03 22.15 14.18
CA PRO A 386 -1.81 21.12 13.53
C PRO A 386 -1.65 19.83 14.33
N GLN A 387 -2.76 19.16 14.53
CA GLN A 387 -2.78 17.86 15.17
C GLN A 387 -3.60 16.92 14.32
N PHE A 388 -3.07 15.73 14.03
CA PHE A 388 -3.84 14.71 13.35
C PHE A 388 -5.09 14.38 14.14
N THR A 389 -6.23 14.35 13.44
CA THR A 389 -7.51 13.96 14.04
C THR A 389 -7.61 12.46 14.21
N GLN A 390 -6.80 11.69 13.46
CA GLN A 390 -6.81 10.22 13.43
C GLN A 390 -8.15 9.63 12.99
N GLU A 391 -8.99 10.44 12.32
CA GLU A 391 -10.32 10.00 11.87
C GLU A 391 -10.24 8.94 10.76
N GLU A 392 -9.10 8.82 10.07
CA GLU A 392 -8.87 7.79 9.06
C GLU A 392 -8.51 6.42 9.63
N ILE A 393 -8.06 6.33 10.89
CA ILE A 393 -7.60 5.06 11.47
C ILE A 393 -8.81 4.16 11.73
N VAL A 394 -8.89 3.06 10.98
CA VAL A 394 -9.93 2.03 11.17
C VAL A 394 -9.50 1.04 12.25
N ALA A 395 -8.23 0.68 12.28
CA ALA A 395 -7.65 -0.26 13.21
C ALA A 395 -6.14 0.00 13.37
N SER A 396 -5.61 -0.09 14.59
CA SER A 396 -4.21 0.22 14.92
C SER A 396 -3.35 -1.01 15.27
N ASN A 397 -3.94 -2.20 15.25
CA ASN A 397 -3.32 -3.47 15.59
C ASN A 397 -3.22 -4.41 14.37
N ILE A 398 -3.10 -3.83 13.18
CA ILE A 398 -3.01 -4.55 11.91
C ILE A 398 -1.53 -4.77 11.60
N VAL A 399 -1.18 -6.00 11.22
CA VAL A 399 0.19 -6.43 10.89
C VAL A 399 0.32 -6.94 9.46
N GLY A 400 -0.75 -6.81 8.68
CA GLY A 400 -0.78 -7.14 7.27
C GLY A 400 -2.00 -6.57 6.55
N PHE A 401 -1.78 -5.95 5.41
CA PHE A 401 -2.77 -5.54 4.42
C PHE A 401 -2.15 -5.77 3.05
N ASP A 402 -2.62 -6.83 2.41
CA ASP A 402 -2.00 -7.39 1.20
C ASP A 402 -3.07 -7.49 0.12
N ILE A 403 -2.77 -6.94 -1.06
CA ILE A 403 -3.65 -6.80 -2.21
C ILE A 403 -3.05 -7.54 -3.39
N ARG A 404 -3.73 -8.62 -3.79
CA ARG A 404 -3.29 -9.48 -4.89
C ARG A 404 -4.25 -9.48 -6.05
N GLY A 405 -3.72 -9.38 -7.26
CA GLY A 405 -4.48 -9.52 -8.49
C GLY A 405 -4.62 -10.98 -8.90
N TYR A 406 -5.77 -11.37 -9.44
CA TYR A 406 -5.90 -12.70 -10.04
C TYR A 406 -5.23 -12.75 -11.41
N ASP A 407 -4.21 -13.58 -11.56
CA ASP A 407 -3.55 -13.88 -12.82
C ASP A 407 -3.85 -15.33 -13.24
N SER A 408 -4.69 -15.50 -14.25
CA SER A 408 -5.06 -16.82 -14.80
C SER A 408 -3.90 -17.60 -15.42
N SER A 409 -2.82 -16.90 -15.78
CA SER A 409 -1.64 -17.46 -16.45
C SER A 409 -0.46 -17.70 -15.51
N ALA A 410 -0.56 -17.26 -14.25
CA ALA A 410 0.46 -17.51 -13.24
C ALA A 410 0.59 -19.02 -12.98
N LEU A 411 1.79 -19.56 -13.17
CA LEU A 411 2.06 -20.98 -12.95
C LEU A 411 2.22 -21.28 -11.45
N GLN A 412 1.61 -22.36 -11.01
CA GLN A 412 1.86 -22.99 -9.70
C GLN A 412 2.62 -24.28 -9.93
N VAL A 413 3.51 -24.62 -8.99
CA VAL A 413 4.42 -25.77 -9.11
C VAL A 413 4.34 -26.63 -7.86
N TYR A 414 4.62 -27.93 -8.01
CA TYR A 414 4.77 -28.83 -6.87
C TYR A 414 6.14 -28.66 -6.21
N THR A 415 6.18 -28.79 -4.89
CA THR A 415 7.41 -28.97 -4.10
C THR A 415 7.45 -30.39 -3.55
N PRO A 416 8.63 -31.03 -3.47
CA PRO A 416 8.84 -32.37 -2.90
C PRO A 416 8.74 -32.37 -1.36
N GLY A 417 7.85 -31.55 -0.80
CA GLY A 417 7.61 -31.48 0.63
C GLY A 417 8.82 -31.16 1.51
N VAL A 418 8.74 -31.62 2.76
CA VAL A 418 9.76 -31.49 3.81
C VAL A 418 10.78 -32.61 3.72
N ASP A 419 10.36 -33.79 3.24
CA ASP A 419 11.23 -34.96 3.11
C ASP A 419 12.20 -34.86 1.91
N GLY A 420 11.91 -33.98 0.94
CA GLY A 420 12.74 -33.72 -0.23
C GLY A 420 12.63 -34.78 -1.32
N GLY A 421 11.69 -35.74 -1.18
CA GLY A 421 11.32 -36.73 -2.17
C GLY A 421 10.00 -36.35 -2.86
N TRP A 422 9.77 -36.88 -4.05
CA TRP A 422 8.48 -36.72 -4.72
C TRP A 422 7.58 -37.89 -4.33
N GLY A 423 6.37 -37.66 -3.84
CA GLY A 423 5.53 -38.75 -3.35
C GLY A 423 5.81 -39.09 -1.87
N THR A 424 5.49 -40.31 -1.45
CA THR A 424 5.68 -40.71 -0.04
C THR A 424 7.09 -41.21 0.17
N LEU A 425 7.83 -40.62 1.13
CA LEU A 425 9.22 -40.98 1.43
C LEU A 425 9.55 -42.49 1.30
N GLY A 426 10.39 -42.80 0.32
CA GLY A 426 10.95 -44.12 0.06
C GLY A 426 9.94 -45.13 -0.50
N GLN A 427 8.78 -44.69 -0.97
CA GLN A 427 7.82 -45.51 -1.71
C GLN A 427 8.03 -45.33 -3.22
N ASP A 428 7.78 -46.42 -3.96
CA ASP A 428 7.69 -46.42 -5.42
C ASP A 428 6.22 -46.67 -5.74
N GLU A 429 5.39 -45.62 -5.66
CA GLU A 429 3.94 -45.69 -5.83
C GLU A 429 3.54 -45.99 -7.27
N ASN A 430 4.35 -45.56 -8.22
CA ASN A 430 4.06 -45.73 -9.64
C ASN A 430 4.68 -47.02 -10.23
N ASN A 431 5.48 -47.76 -9.44
CA ASN A 431 6.23 -48.96 -9.82
C ASN A 431 7.16 -48.74 -11.02
N SER A 432 7.71 -47.55 -11.16
CA SER A 432 8.51 -47.09 -12.29
C SER A 432 9.60 -46.15 -11.79
N ASN A 433 10.78 -46.20 -12.41
CA ASN A 433 11.91 -45.30 -12.10
C ASN A 433 12.43 -45.29 -10.65
N GLY A 434 11.86 -46.12 -9.75
CA GLY A 434 12.30 -46.26 -8.36
C GLY A 434 11.56 -45.31 -7.42
N ALA A 435 11.87 -45.39 -6.13
CA ALA A 435 11.21 -44.56 -5.12
C ALA A 435 11.60 -43.08 -5.21
N ASP A 436 10.68 -42.21 -4.80
CA ASP A 436 10.79 -40.76 -4.71
C ASP A 436 11.12 -40.07 -6.05
N ASP A 437 10.52 -40.53 -7.15
CA ASP A 437 10.81 -40.05 -8.51
C ASP A 437 9.88 -38.92 -8.99
N VAL A 438 10.29 -38.10 -9.95
CA VAL A 438 9.50 -36.92 -10.39
C VAL A 438 8.11 -37.28 -10.90
N ALA A 439 7.91 -38.49 -11.45
CA ALA A 439 6.59 -38.99 -11.84
C ALA A 439 5.68 -39.28 -10.63
N GLU A 440 6.21 -39.15 -9.41
CA GLU A 440 5.54 -39.33 -8.14
C GLU A 440 5.10 -38.02 -7.46
N ALA A 441 5.34 -36.89 -8.12
CA ALA A 441 4.85 -35.62 -7.62
C ALA A 441 3.33 -35.63 -7.39
N ALA A 442 2.92 -35.23 -6.19
CA ALA A 442 1.54 -35.10 -5.73
C ALA A 442 0.77 -36.42 -5.56
N TRP A 443 1.45 -37.54 -5.24
CA TRP A 443 0.74 -38.76 -4.85
C TRP A 443 -0.15 -38.54 -3.61
N PRO A 444 -1.35 -39.12 -3.56
CA PRO A 444 -2.21 -39.03 -2.38
C PRO A 444 -1.52 -39.61 -1.14
N GLY A 445 -1.28 -38.76 -0.13
CA GLY A 445 -0.64 -39.16 1.13
C GLY A 445 0.82 -38.73 1.26
N SER A 446 1.41 -38.14 0.21
CA SER A 446 2.69 -37.45 0.30
C SER A 446 2.57 -36.12 1.05
N ASP A 447 3.72 -35.54 1.40
CA ASP A 447 3.84 -34.17 1.92
C ASP A 447 4.13 -33.15 0.80
N ASP A 448 3.94 -33.54 -0.47
CA ASP A 448 4.04 -32.64 -1.61
C ASP A 448 3.02 -31.50 -1.49
N LEU A 449 3.48 -30.27 -1.74
CA LEU A 449 2.63 -29.08 -1.68
C LEU A 449 2.63 -28.35 -3.02
N ILE A 450 1.57 -27.60 -3.26
CA ILE A 450 1.52 -26.64 -4.37
C ILE A 450 2.00 -25.30 -3.83
N VAL A 451 2.95 -24.69 -4.52
CA VAL A 451 3.41 -23.32 -4.26
C VAL A 451 3.18 -22.44 -5.48
N GLY A 452 2.74 -21.21 -5.25
CA GLY A 452 2.52 -20.19 -6.28
C GLY A 452 3.38 -18.94 -6.06
N PRO A 453 3.34 -17.96 -6.99
CA PRO A 453 4.26 -16.83 -6.98
C PRO A 453 4.34 -15.98 -5.71
N SER A 454 3.24 -15.86 -4.96
CA SER A 454 3.24 -15.11 -3.69
C SER A 454 3.67 -15.94 -2.48
N ASP A 455 4.03 -17.22 -2.64
CA ASP A 455 4.52 -18.04 -1.54
C ASP A 455 6.04 -17.87 -1.40
N PRO A 456 6.58 -17.66 -0.18
CA PRO A 456 8.02 -17.48 0.03
C PRO A 456 8.89 -18.64 -0.49
N GLY A 457 8.34 -19.86 -0.54
CA GLY A 457 9.03 -21.05 -1.05
C GLY A 457 9.11 -21.14 -2.58
N TYR A 458 8.36 -20.32 -3.32
CA TYR A 458 8.25 -20.44 -4.78
C TYR A 458 9.58 -20.21 -5.50
N ALA A 459 10.33 -19.16 -5.11
CA ALA A 459 11.67 -18.95 -5.63
C ALA A 459 12.62 -20.12 -5.35
N ALA A 460 12.55 -20.73 -4.17
CA ALA A 460 13.39 -21.87 -3.83
C ALA A 460 13.11 -23.08 -4.74
N VAL A 461 11.84 -23.39 -5.00
CA VAL A 461 11.45 -24.47 -5.91
C VAL A 461 11.93 -24.19 -7.35
N LEU A 462 11.79 -22.95 -7.82
CA LEU A 462 12.26 -22.55 -9.15
C LEU A 462 13.78 -22.56 -9.31
N SER A 463 14.55 -22.49 -8.20
CA SER A 463 16.00 -22.66 -8.21
C SER A 463 16.44 -24.12 -8.36
N GLY A 464 15.52 -25.07 -8.19
CA GLY A 464 15.77 -26.50 -8.30
C GLY A 464 16.07 -26.93 -9.74
N THR A 465 16.63 -28.13 -9.90
CA THR A 465 16.94 -28.70 -11.22
C THR A 465 15.70 -29.21 -11.96
N THR A 466 14.60 -29.43 -11.24
CA THR A 466 13.36 -30.01 -11.76
C THR A 466 12.20 -29.13 -11.35
N ILE A 467 11.43 -28.65 -12.32
CA ILE A 467 10.21 -27.88 -12.12
C ILE A 467 9.04 -28.75 -12.56
N VAL A 468 8.11 -29.03 -11.66
CA VAL A 468 6.90 -29.81 -11.95
C VAL A 468 5.68 -28.89 -11.93
N PRO A 469 5.09 -28.57 -13.09
CA PRO A 469 3.87 -27.79 -13.18
C PRO A 469 2.69 -28.46 -12.44
N ALA A 470 1.97 -27.71 -11.62
CA ALA A 470 0.76 -28.18 -10.93
C ALA A 470 -0.50 -27.67 -11.62
N SER A 471 -0.70 -26.35 -11.60
CA SER A 471 -1.88 -25.67 -12.15
C SER A 471 -1.51 -24.26 -12.59
N SER A 472 -2.40 -23.61 -13.33
CA SER A 472 -2.30 -22.17 -13.65
C SER A 472 -3.46 -21.41 -13.02
N GLY A 473 -3.22 -20.18 -12.59
CA GLY A 473 -4.21 -19.32 -11.98
C GLY A 473 -3.96 -19.11 -10.50
N ALA A 474 -3.45 -17.94 -10.12
CA ALA A 474 -3.17 -17.60 -8.73
C ALA A 474 -3.48 -16.12 -8.45
N PHE A 475 -3.75 -15.82 -7.18
CA PHE A 475 -3.71 -14.44 -6.70
C PHE A 475 -2.25 -14.09 -6.42
N VAL A 476 -1.74 -13.11 -7.16
CA VAL A 476 -0.33 -12.73 -7.16
C VAL A 476 -0.17 -11.24 -6.90
N ASP A 477 0.98 -10.90 -6.35
CA ASP A 477 1.43 -9.51 -6.20
C ASP A 477 1.67 -8.94 -7.62
N LEU A 478 1.55 -7.63 -7.78
CA LEU A 478 1.86 -6.98 -9.04
C LEU A 478 3.38 -7.00 -9.26
N SER A 479 3.79 -7.25 -10.51
CA SER A 479 5.21 -7.43 -10.85
C SER A 479 5.88 -8.56 -10.06
N TRP A 480 5.12 -9.61 -9.67
CA TRP A 480 5.64 -10.76 -8.92
C TRP A 480 6.90 -11.38 -9.54
N GLY A 481 7.02 -11.34 -10.87
CA GLY A 481 8.17 -11.88 -11.58
C GLY A 481 9.47 -11.22 -11.16
N PHE A 482 9.49 -9.89 -11.00
CA PHE A 482 10.67 -9.16 -10.52
C PHE A 482 11.06 -9.59 -9.11
N ARG A 483 10.06 -9.77 -8.25
CA ARG A 483 10.25 -10.13 -6.83
C ARG A 483 10.89 -11.50 -6.71
N VAL A 484 10.38 -12.49 -7.44
CA VAL A 484 10.91 -13.86 -7.44
C VAL A 484 12.30 -13.93 -8.09
N VAL A 485 12.55 -13.24 -9.20
CA VAL A 485 13.90 -13.16 -9.81
C VAL A 485 14.91 -12.56 -8.84
N ASN A 486 14.51 -11.53 -8.10
CA ASN A 486 15.36 -10.88 -7.10
C ASN A 486 15.64 -11.79 -5.89
N GLN A 487 14.63 -12.50 -5.39
CA GLN A 487 14.80 -13.55 -4.37
C GLN A 487 15.81 -14.62 -4.80
N LEU A 488 15.70 -15.11 -6.03
CA LEU A 488 16.64 -16.08 -6.61
C LEU A 488 18.07 -15.55 -6.66
N LYS A 489 18.24 -14.31 -7.14
CA LYS A 489 19.54 -13.64 -7.20
C LYS A 489 20.16 -13.49 -5.81
N ASN A 490 19.38 -13.11 -4.80
CA ASN A 490 19.85 -12.97 -3.43
C ASN A 490 20.21 -14.32 -2.81
N ALA A 491 19.44 -15.37 -3.06
CA ALA A 491 19.68 -16.70 -2.50
C ALA A 491 20.89 -17.42 -3.12
N THR A 492 21.15 -17.20 -4.42
CA THR A 492 22.04 -18.10 -5.19
C THR A 492 23.14 -17.38 -5.97
N GLN A 493 23.15 -16.04 -5.95
CA GLN A 493 24.05 -15.16 -6.74
C GLN A 493 24.00 -15.41 -8.26
N SER A 494 23.01 -16.17 -8.72
CA SER A 494 22.81 -16.61 -10.09
C SER A 494 21.33 -16.47 -10.45
N THR A 495 21.02 -16.12 -11.69
CA THR A 495 19.63 -16.10 -12.18
C THR A 495 19.16 -17.46 -12.70
N TYR A 496 19.88 -18.56 -12.41
CA TYR A 496 19.55 -19.94 -12.79
C TYR A 496 18.98 -20.11 -14.21
N GLY A 497 19.60 -19.50 -15.22
CA GLY A 497 19.17 -19.65 -16.62
C GLY A 497 17.78 -19.08 -16.94
N LEU A 498 17.16 -18.36 -16.00
CA LEU A 498 15.90 -17.62 -16.17
C LEU A 498 16.14 -16.28 -16.87
N VAL A 499 16.93 -16.33 -17.95
CA VAL A 499 16.85 -15.30 -18.99
C VAL A 499 15.49 -15.52 -19.62
N PRO A 500 14.56 -14.55 -19.59
CA PRO A 500 13.23 -14.78 -20.13
C PRO A 500 13.37 -15.07 -21.63
N ASN A 501 13.25 -16.36 -21.99
CA ASN A 501 13.19 -16.86 -23.34
C ASN A 501 11.87 -17.63 -23.50
N ASN A 502 11.46 -17.93 -24.73
CA ASN A 502 10.11 -18.36 -25.17
C ASN A 502 9.41 -19.55 -24.46
N THR A 503 9.91 -20.05 -23.33
CA THR A 503 9.28 -21.04 -22.43
C THR A 503 8.99 -20.46 -21.03
N SER A 504 8.95 -19.13 -20.92
CA SER A 504 9.06 -18.35 -19.69
C SER A 504 7.82 -18.37 -18.81
N ILE A 505 7.91 -19.00 -17.65
CA ILE A 505 6.99 -18.83 -16.50
C ILE A 505 6.74 -17.34 -16.14
N TRP A 506 7.61 -16.43 -16.59
CA TRP A 506 7.51 -14.99 -16.42
C TRP A 506 6.62 -14.28 -17.45
N GLY A 507 6.09 -14.97 -18.46
CA GLY A 507 5.21 -14.35 -19.47
C GLY A 507 3.76 -14.12 -19.01
N SER A 508 3.50 -14.12 -17.69
CA SER A 508 2.15 -14.02 -17.14
C SER A 508 1.67 -12.57 -17.08
N ALA A 509 0.34 -12.36 -17.06
CA ALA A 509 -0.29 -11.05 -17.16
C ALA A 509 0.16 -10.03 -16.11
N LEU A 510 0.43 -10.47 -14.87
CA LEU A 510 0.82 -9.60 -13.74
C LEU A 510 2.29 -9.76 -13.33
N SER A 511 3.08 -10.52 -14.09
CA SER A 511 4.49 -10.81 -13.79
C SER A 511 5.42 -9.59 -13.81
N GLY A 512 5.06 -8.55 -14.57
CA GLY A 512 5.94 -7.41 -14.85
C GLY A 512 6.89 -7.62 -16.03
N TYR A 513 6.93 -8.80 -16.65
CA TYR A 513 7.80 -9.12 -17.79
C TYR A 513 7.04 -9.35 -19.10
N GLU A 514 7.67 -8.98 -20.22
CA GLU A 514 7.16 -9.30 -21.57
C GLU A 514 7.86 -10.52 -22.16
N PRO A 515 7.11 -11.52 -22.64
CA PRO A 515 7.69 -12.75 -23.20
C PRO A 515 8.51 -12.53 -24.47
N ILE A 516 8.30 -11.43 -25.21
CA ILE A 516 8.91 -11.21 -26.54
C ILE A 516 10.25 -10.45 -26.47
N SER A 517 10.49 -9.65 -25.42
CA SER A 517 11.71 -8.82 -25.30
C SER A 517 12.64 -9.23 -24.15
N GLY A 518 12.24 -10.19 -23.31
CA GLY A 518 13.01 -10.57 -22.12
C GLY A 518 13.24 -9.42 -21.13
N GLY A 519 12.39 -8.40 -21.19
CA GLY A 519 12.51 -7.15 -20.45
C GLY A 519 11.21 -6.75 -19.77
N ILE A 520 11.25 -5.59 -19.14
CA ILE A 520 10.12 -4.98 -18.42
C ILE A 520 8.96 -4.77 -19.38
N ILE A 521 7.74 -4.93 -18.89
CA ILE A 521 6.55 -4.59 -19.65
C ILE A 521 6.62 -3.16 -20.18
N ASP A 522 6.61 -3.03 -21.51
CA ASP A 522 6.64 -1.75 -22.21
C ASP A 522 5.48 -0.84 -21.77
N SER A 523 4.34 -1.42 -21.39
CA SER A 523 3.21 -0.67 -20.85
C SER A 523 3.46 -0.05 -19.47
N MET A 524 4.32 -0.63 -18.63
CA MET A 524 4.76 0.01 -17.38
C MET A 524 5.66 1.23 -17.63
N ILE A 525 6.43 1.22 -18.72
CA ILE A 525 7.24 2.37 -19.14
C ILE A 525 6.34 3.47 -19.71
N ARG A 526 5.43 3.12 -20.63
CA ARG A 526 4.47 4.05 -21.27
C ARG A 526 3.44 4.65 -20.30
N SER A 527 3.12 3.97 -19.20
CA SER A 527 2.31 4.52 -18.10
C SER A 527 3.09 5.42 -17.13
N GLY A 528 4.42 5.46 -17.23
CA GLY A 528 5.31 6.19 -16.33
C GLY A 528 5.49 5.54 -14.95
N LYS A 529 4.95 4.34 -14.71
CA LYS A 529 5.09 3.60 -13.45
C LYS A 529 6.44 2.87 -13.32
N PHE A 530 7.24 2.86 -14.38
CA PHE A 530 8.63 2.41 -14.36
C PHE A 530 9.54 3.39 -15.08
N SER A 531 10.60 3.89 -14.43
CA SER A 531 11.66 4.71 -15.04
C SER A 531 13.02 4.45 -14.44
N THR A 532 14.05 4.26 -15.26
CA THR A 532 15.43 4.31 -14.79
C THR A 532 15.97 5.73 -14.67
N SER A 533 15.49 6.67 -15.49
CA SER A 533 15.98 8.06 -15.48
C SER A 533 15.49 8.83 -14.27
N PHE A 534 14.23 8.63 -13.88
CA PHE A 534 13.66 9.20 -12.66
C PHE A 534 13.78 8.26 -11.44
N SER A 535 14.36 7.06 -11.60
CA SER A 535 14.41 6.01 -10.58
C SER A 535 13.03 5.72 -9.97
N ILE A 536 12.03 5.39 -10.80
CA ILE A 536 10.65 5.10 -10.40
C ILE A 536 10.38 3.62 -10.60
N HIS A 537 9.78 2.98 -9.61
CA HIS A 537 9.16 1.66 -9.74
C HIS A 537 7.91 1.61 -8.85
N GLN A 538 6.73 1.72 -9.46
CA GLN A 538 5.44 1.70 -8.77
C GLN A 538 4.48 0.71 -9.45
N PRO A 539 4.65 -0.62 -9.24
CA PRO A 539 3.73 -1.62 -9.74
C PRO A 539 2.28 -1.26 -9.39
N THR A 540 1.49 -0.93 -10.41
CA THR A 540 0.14 -0.39 -10.21
C THR A 540 -0.79 -0.99 -11.26
N PHE A 541 -1.90 -1.59 -10.85
CA PHE A 541 -3.03 -1.80 -11.74
C PHE A 541 -3.91 -0.56 -11.71
N ASP A 542 -4.23 0.03 -12.86
CA ASP A 542 -4.98 1.29 -12.96
C ASP A 542 -5.94 1.20 -14.14
N THR A 543 -7.21 1.56 -13.99
CA THR A 543 -8.15 1.75 -15.11
C THR A 543 -7.83 3.01 -15.92
N PHE A 544 -6.59 3.12 -16.39
CA PHE A 544 -6.01 4.24 -17.11
C PHE A 544 -6.93 4.70 -18.24
N SER A 545 -7.04 6.01 -18.47
CA SER A 545 -7.90 6.56 -19.53
C SER A 545 -7.14 6.78 -20.83
N ASP A 546 -7.85 6.73 -21.96
CA ASP A 546 -7.35 7.12 -23.30
C ASP A 546 -7.22 8.65 -23.49
N TYR A 547 -7.11 9.40 -22.38
CA TYR A 547 -7.02 10.85 -22.40
C TYR A 547 -5.78 11.36 -23.11
N TYR A 548 -4.62 10.78 -22.77
CA TYR A 548 -3.36 11.24 -23.34
C TYR A 548 -3.29 10.95 -24.84
N GLU A 549 -3.91 9.86 -25.31
CA GLU A 549 -4.04 9.56 -26.75
C GLU A 549 -4.92 10.57 -27.49
N SER A 550 -5.74 11.36 -26.79
CA SER A 550 -6.73 12.26 -27.41
C SER A 550 -6.53 13.73 -27.06
N ASP A 551 -5.44 14.08 -26.37
CA ASP A 551 -5.17 15.45 -25.93
C ASP A 551 -4.51 16.32 -27.01
N GLY A 552 -4.12 15.72 -28.14
CA GLY A 552 -3.48 16.37 -29.28
C GLY A 552 -2.00 16.68 -29.06
N ASN A 553 -1.37 16.11 -28.03
CA ASN A 553 0.05 16.25 -27.75
C ASN A 553 0.74 14.90 -27.90
N LEU A 554 1.65 14.76 -28.87
CA LEU A 554 2.47 13.57 -28.96
C LEU A 554 3.37 13.41 -27.70
N GLN A 555 3.16 12.36 -26.91
CA GLN A 555 4.05 11.98 -25.80
C GLN A 555 5.20 11.07 -26.26
N ALA A 556 5.18 10.56 -27.52
CA ALA A 556 6.07 9.52 -28.06
C ALA A 556 7.28 9.95 -28.94
N SER A 557 7.89 11.13 -28.78
CA SER A 557 9.19 11.42 -29.46
C SER A 557 10.41 10.68 -28.84
N GLY A 558 10.22 9.41 -28.50
CA GLY A 558 11.04 8.63 -27.57
C GLY A 558 12.53 8.51 -27.90
N VAL A 559 13.35 8.68 -26.87
CA VAL A 559 14.27 7.63 -26.34
C VAL A 559 14.48 7.94 -24.84
N SER A 560 14.11 7.03 -23.94
CA SER A 560 14.40 7.00 -22.49
C SER A 560 14.43 8.35 -21.73
N GLU A 561 13.25 8.95 -21.46
CA GLU A 561 13.00 9.88 -20.32
C GLU A 561 11.48 10.19 -20.21
N ASN A 562 10.72 9.12 -19.99
CA ASN A 562 9.32 9.00 -19.53
C ASN A 562 8.39 10.23 -19.43
N GLY A 563 7.49 10.33 -20.41
CA GLY A 563 6.08 10.64 -20.15
C GLY A 563 5.77 12.11 -19.90
N MET A 564 5.89 12.92 -20.94
CA MET A 564 5.86 14.38 -20.86
C MET A 564 4.43 14.92 -20.70
N VAL A 565 4.02 15.29 -19.48
CA VAL A 565 2.86 16.20 -19.27
C VAL A 565 3.40 17.59 -18.96
N ALA A 566 2.87 18.62 -19.62
CA ALA A 566 3.32 20.00 -19.40
C ALA A 566 3.15 20.42 -17.93
N TYR A 567 4.25 20.81 -17.28
CA TYR A 567 4.22 21.24 -15.89
C TYR A 567 3.82 22.72 -15.77
N GLY A 568 2.68 22.99 -15.11
CA GLY A 568 2.31 24.34 -14.65
C GLY A 568 2.21 25.40 -15.75
N ALA A 569 2.15 24.98 -17.01
CA ALA A 569 2.06 25.80 -18.20
C ALA A 569 0.89 25.32 -19.05
N THR A 570 0.46 26.14 -20.01
CA THR A 570 -0.43 25.67 -21.07
C THR A 570 0.25 24.49 -21.77
N PRO A 571 -0.45 23.35 -21.99
CA PRO A 571 0.11 22.23 -22.75
C PRO A 571 0.79 22.75 -24.01
N VAL A 572 2.06 22.43 -24.20
CA VAL A 572 2.74 22.74 -25.45
C VAL A 572 2.08 21.85 -26.49
N GLN A 573 1.21 22.42 -27.31
CA GLN A 573 0.60 21.71 -28.42
C GLN A 573 1.74 21.19 -29.30
N SER A 574 1.91 19.86 -29.30
CA SER A 574 2.74 19.22 -30.30
C SER A 574 2.17 19.58 -31.67
N THR A 575 3.04 19.98 -32.60
CA THR A 575 2.61 20.18 -34.00
C THR A 575 2.40 18.85 -34.74
N SER A 576 2.75 17.73 -34.10
CA SER A 576 2.56 16.38 -34.61
C SER A 576 1.30 15.78 -34.00
N PRO A 577 0.38 15.22 -34.82
CA PRO A 577 -0.78 14.47 -34.34
C PRO A 577 -0.37 13.31 -33.42
N ASP A 578 -1.27 12.94 -32.51
CA ASP A 578 -1.18 11.73 -31.71
C ASP A 578 -1.25 10.49 -32.61
N ARG A 579 -0.40 9.49 -32.36
CA ARG A 579 -0.27 8.32 -33.22
C ARG A 579 -1.20 7.17 -32.84
N GLY A 580 -1.72 7.15 -31.62
CA GLY A 580 -2.56 6.06 -31.14
C GLY A 580 -3.97 6.06 -31.73
N ILE A 581 -4.43 7.18 -32.29
CA ILE A 581 -5.81 7.38 -32.79
C ILE A 581 -5.93 8.32 -34.01
N ASP A 582 -4.88 8.53 -34.80
CA ASP A 582 -4.95 9.43 -35.97
C ASP A 582 -5.63 8.80 -37.21
N GLY A 583 -5.94 7.50 -37.17
CA GLY A 583 -6.55 6.77 -38.27
C GLY A 583 -5.55 6.42 -39.37
N ILE A 584 -4.25 6.47 -39.09
CA ILE A 584 -3.15 6.17 -40.00
C ILE A 584 -2.33 5.02 -39.43
N ASP A 585 -1.97 4.06 -40.27
CA ASP A 585 -0.93 3.07 -39.95
C ASP A 585 0.44 3.78 -39.96
N ASN A 586 0.84 4.32 -38.81
CA ASN A 586 2.05 5.12 -38.64
C ASN A 586 3.34 4.26 -38.74
N ASN A 587 3.27 2.95 -38.47
CA ASN A 587 4.44 2.07 -38.54
C ASN A 587 4.47 1.16 -39.78
N ASN A 588 3.49 1.29 -40.68
CA ASN A 588 3.29 0.50 -41.90
C ASN A 588 3.22 -1.02 -41.65
N ASN A 589 2.66 -1.46 -40.52
CA ASN A 589 2.49 -2.89 -40.23
C ASN A 589 1.20 -3.50 -40.83
N GLY A 590 0.37 -2.67 -41.48
CA GLY A 590 -0.90 -3.04 -42.11
C GLY A 590 -2.11 -2.97 -41.18
N VAL A 591 -1.94 -2.50 -39.95
CA VAL A 591 -2.99 -2.25 -38.95
C VAL A 591 -3.02 -0.75 -38.67
N ILE A 592 -4.21 -0.21 -38.47
CA ILE A 592 -4.41 1.21 -38.16
C ILE A 592 -4.68 1.32 -36.66
N ASP A 593 -4.08 2.30 -35.99
CA ASP A 593 -4.32 2.67 -34.59
C ASP A 593 -4.16 1.48 -33.62
N GLU A 594 -3.08 0.70 -33.77
CA GLU A 594 -2.84 -0.42 -32.86
C GLU A 594 -1.98 -0.04 -31.64
N GLU A 595 -1.91 -0.96 -30.67
CA GLU A 595 -1.23 -0.72 -29.39
C GLU A 595 0.25 -0.30 -29.53
N SER A 596 0.96 -0.75 -30.57
CA SER A 596 2.34 -0.32 -30.80
C SER A 596 2.49 1.16 -31.15
N GLU A 597 1.43 1.76 -31.71
CA GLU A 597 1.39 3.17 -32.13
C GLU A 597 1.03 4.12 -30.98
N ARG A 598 0.42 3.61 -29.91
CA ARG A 598 0.00 4.43 -28.76
C ARG A 598 1.15 5.15 -28.07
N ASP A 599 0.91 6.37 -27.65
CA ASP A 599 1.93 7.17 -27.00
C ASP A 599 2.07 6.81 -25.50
N THR A 600 0.92 6.51 -24.89
CA THR A 600 0.77 6.09 -23.51
C THR A 600 -0.06 4.81 -23.44
N SER A 601 0.07 4.10 -22.33
CA SER A 601 -0.74 2.92 -22.09
C SER A 601 -0.99 2.77 -20.60
N PRO A 602 -2.03 2.02 -20.19
CA PRO A 602 -2.12 1.56 -18.82
C PRO A 602 -0.88 0.75 -18.39
N PRO A 603 -0.58 0.65 -17.08
CA PRO A 603 0.60 -0.10 -16.64
C PRO A 603 0.57 -1.59 -16.97
N TYR A 604 -0.61 -2.23 -16.92
CA TYR A 604 -0.81 -3.64 -17.29
C TYR A 604 -1.86 -3.71 -18.38
N ARG A 605 -1.55 -4.30 -19.54
CA ARG A 605 -2.48 -4.37 -20.68
C ARG A 605 -3.68 -5.29 -20.45
N TYR A 606 -3.57 -6.22 -19.52
CA TYR A 606 -4.58 -7.22 -19.25
C TYR A 606 -5.54 -6.73 -18.17
N ALA A 607 -6.84 -6.89 -18.40
CA ALA A 607 -7.84 -6.62 -17.38
C ALA A 607 -7.64 -7.55 -16.17
N MET A 608 -7.64 -6.99 -14.96
CA MET A 608 -7.60 -7.76 -13.72
C MET A 608 -9.04 -8.16 -13.35
N PRO A 609 -9.39 -9.47 -13.39
CA PRO A 609 -10.77 -9.91 -13.22
C PRO A 609 -11.23 -9.88 -11.76
N ALA A 610 -10.32 -10.10 -10.82
CA ALA A 610 -10.62 -10.10 -9.39
C ALA A 610 -9.40 -9.66 -8.59
N VAL A 611 -9.67 -9.14 -7.39
CA VAL A 611 -8.67 -8.81 -6.39
C VAL A 611 -8.94 -9.60 -5.11
N GLN A 612 -7.87 -10.09 -4.49
CA GLN A 612 -7.89 -10.65 -3.14
C GLN A 612 -7.26 -9.64 -2.19
N ILE A 613 -7.92 -9.41 -1.05
CA ILE A 613 -7.40 -8.57 0.02
C ILE A 613 -7.27 -9.45 1.26
N LYS A 614 -6.04 -9.55 1.78
CA LYS A 614 -5.73 -10.26 3.03
C LYS A 614 -5.45 -9.27 4.14
N LEU A 615 -6.00 -9.54 5.31
CA LEU A 615 -5.86 -8.73 6.50
C LEU A 615 -5.33 -9.59 7.65
N ARG A 616 -4.25 -9.17 8.29
CA ARG A 616 -3.72 -9.80 9.51
C ARG A 616 -3.84 -8.85 10.70
N ILE A 617 -4.38 -9.35 11.80
CA ILE A 617 -4.49 -8.63 13.07
C ILE A 617 -3.73 -9.37 14.16
N GLN A 618 -3.06 -8.62 15.03
CA GLN A 618 -2.34 -9.18 16.16
C GLN A 618 -2.80 -8.52 17.46
N ASP A 619 -3.05 -9.35 18.48
CA ASP A 619 -3.08 -8.87 19.86
C ASP A 619 -1.70 -9.07 20.48
N GLN A 620 -0.98 -7.97 20.72
CA GLN A 620 0.38 -7.99 21.28
C GLN A 620 0.43 -8.53 22.71
N THR A 621 -0.64 -8.33 23.51
CA THR A 621 -0.67 -8.78 24.91
C THR A 621 -0.96 -10.26 25.01
N ALA A 622 -1.85 -10.77 24.15
CA ALA A 622 -2.20 -12.19 24.12
C ALA A 622 -1.29 -13.03 23.22
N GLY A 623 -0.49 -12.40 22.35
CA GLY A 623 0.35 -13.08 21.37
C GLY A 623 -0.44 -13.84 20.30
N THR A 624 -1.70 -13.46 20.07
CA THR A 624 -2.58 -14.14 19.11
C THR A 624 -2.62 -13.40 17.78
N LEU A 625 -2.38 -14.13 16.69
CA LEU A 625 -2.51 -13.66 15.31
C LEU A 625 -3.78 -14.23 14.68
N GLN A 626 -4.47 -13.43 13.87
CA GLN A 626 -5.59 -13.89 13.05
C GLN A 626 -5.50 -13.29 11.65
N GLU A 627 -5.92 -14.06 10.66
CA GLU A 627 -5.98 -13.64 9.26
C GLU A 627 -7.41 -13.81 8.74
N LEU A 628 -7.81 -12.89 7.86
CA LEU A 628 -8.99 -13.02 7.03
C LEU A 628 -8.66 -12.59 5.61
N SER A 629 -9.07 -13.40 4.64
CA SER A 629 -9.00 -13.06 3.22
C SER A 629 -10.39 -12.80 2.64
N MET A 630 -10.49 -11.86 1.72
CA MET A 630 -11.68 -11.61 0.93
C MET A 630 -11.33 -11.50 -0.55
N VAL A 631 -12.22 -11.98 -1.40
CA VAL A 631 -12.10 -11.87 -2.84
C VAL A 631 -13.25 -10.99 -3.34
N HIS A 632 -12.93 -10.06 -4.25
CA HIS A 632 -13.89 -9.21 -4.91
C HIS A 632 -13.70 -9.30 -6.43
N SER A 633 -14.80 -9.53 -7.15
CA SER A 633 -14.80 -9.50 -8.63
C SER A 633 -14.77 -8.05 -9.08
N LEU A 634 -13.86 -7.71 -9.98
CA LEU A 634 -13.74 -6.38 -10.58
C LEU A 634 -14.46 -6.28 -11.94
N GLN A 635 -15.01 -7.40 -12.41
CA GLN A 635 -15.70 -7.51 -13.69
C GLN A 635 -17.08 -6.83 -13.75
N GLY A 636 -17.50 -6.16 -12.67
CA GLY A 636 -18.84 -5.58 -12.52
C GLY A 636 -19.87 -6.59 -12.01
N ASN A 637 -21.01 -6.07 -11.56
CA ASN A 637 -22.23 -6.84 -11.25
C ASN A 637 -23.05 -7.11 -12.51
#